data_AF-A0A109WCJ5-F1
#
_entry.id   AF-A0A109WCJ5-F1
#
_cell.length_a   1.000
_cell.length_b   1.000
_cell.length_c   1.000
_cell.angle_alpha   90.00
_cell.angle_beta   90.00
_cell.angle_gamma   90.00
#
_symmetry.space_group_name_H-M   'P 1'
#
loop_
_entity.id
_entity.type
_entity.pdbx_description
1 polymer ?
#
loop_
_entity_poly.entity_id
_entity_poly.type
_entity_poly.pdbx_seq_one_letter_code
_entity_poly.pdbx_strand_id
1 'polypeptide(L)'
;MYIYGFGENGERGQGYFKSIAEALDDARKNADEDKMVNIGREDVFEFRVDGQAVLDQIDDDIDAEGIEVDFFWSLNIPKDGIEDLSAMLTKTFREWADKHGYARHIKYCTDCKEYDLTTGEPV
;
A
#
# COMPACT_ATOMS: atom_id res chain seq x y z
N MET A 1 -11.27 8.21 4.47
CA MET A 1 -12.51 7.69 5.10
C MET A 1 -12.09 6.79 6.25
N TYR A 2 -13.03 6.31 7.07
CA TYR A 2 -12.77 5.32 8.09
C TYR A 2 -13.31 3.96 7.66
N ILE A 3 -12.61 2.92 8.10
CA ILE A 3 -12.98 1.52 7.91
C ILE A 3 -12.94 0.83 9.26
N TYR A 4 -13.82 -0.15 9.45
CA TYR A 4 -13.82 -0.96 10.66
C TYR A 4 -13.79 -2.45 10.33
N GLY A 5 -13.29 -3.24 11.27
CA GLY A 5 -13.29 -4.70 11.18
C GLY A 5 -13.40 -5.35 12.55
N PHE A 6 -14.08 -6.50 12.58
CA PHE A 6 -14.16 -7.39 13.74
C PHE A 6 -13.11 -8.50 13.66
N GLY A 7 -12.68 -9.00 14.82
CA GLY A 7 -11.67 -10.06 14.94
C GLY A 7 -10.22 -9.59 14.74
N GLU A 8 -9.25 -10.49 14.95
CA GLU A 8 -7.81 -10.20 14.96
C GLU A 8 -7.27 -9.61 13.64
N ASN A 9 -7.98 -9.79 12.52
CA ASN A 9 -7.55 -9.31 11.20
C ASN A 9 -8.63 -8.52 10.44
N GLY A 10 -9.69 -8.07 11.11
CA GLY A 10 -10.80 -7.39 10.43
C GLY A 10 -11.51 -8.26 9.39
N GLU A 11 -11.58 -9.58 9.64
CA GLU A 11 -12.13 -10.60 8.74
C GLU A 11 -13.57 -10.29 8.31
N ARG A 12 -14.29 -9.56 9.16
CA ARG A 12 -15.63 -9.06 8.91
C ARG A 12 -15.63 -7.55 9.11
N GLY A 13 -15.45 -6.81 8.03
CA GLY A 13 -15.32 -5.36 8.06
C GLY A 13 -16.16 -4.64 7.02
N GLN A 14 -16.50 -3.38 7.32
CA GLN A 14 -17.08 -2.45 6.37
C GLN A 14 -16.25 -1.18 6.30
N GLY A 15 -16.48 -0.37 5.27
CA GLY A 15 -15.71 0.83 5.05
C GLY A 15 -16.51 1.98 4.45
N TYR A 16 -15.81 3.10 4.29
CA TYR A 16 -16.27 4.35 3.68
C TYR A 16 -17.08 5.28 4.61
N PHE A 17 -16.75 5.30 5.90
CA PHE A 17 -17.35 6.22 6.87
C PHE A 17 -16.63 7.57 6.90
N LYS A 18 -17.33 8.66 7.21
CA LYS A 18 -16.73 10.01 7.27
C LYS A 18 -16.10 10.30 8.62
N SER A 19 -16.49 9.57 9.66
CA SER A 19 -15.98 9.73 11.02
C SER A 19 -15.93 8.39 11.78
N ILE A 20 -15.18 8.37 12.88
CA ILE A 20 -15.14 7.23 13.82
C ILE A 20 -16.52 6.99 14.42
N ALA A 21 -17.27 8.05 14.74
CA ALA A 21 -18.63 7.93 15.26
C ALA A 21 -19.58 7.23 14.28
N GLU A 22 -19.52 7.58 12.99
CA GLU A 22 -20.30 6.88 11.96
C GLU A 22 -19.88 5.40 11.83
N ALA A 23 -18.58 5.12 11.88
CA ALA A 23 -18.07 3.75 11.85
C ALA A 23 -18.52 2.94 13.07
N LEU A 24 -18.50 3.53 14.28
CA LEU A 24 -18.99 2.91 15.51
C LEU A 24 -20.49 2.62 15.46
N ASP A 25 -21.29 3.57 14.98
CA ASP A 25 -22.74 3.40 14.87
C ASP A 25 -23.14 2.31 13.88
N ASP A 26 -22.37 2.15 12.80
CA ASP A 26 -22.55 1.03 11.88
C ASP A 26 -22.04 -0.29 12.46
N ALA A 27 -20.86 -0.29 13.08
CA ALA A 27 -20.29 -1.46 13.74
C ALA A 27 -21.23 -2.03 14.80
N ARG A 28 -21.83 -1.19 15.67
CA ARG A 28 -22.80 -1.62 16.68
C ARG A 28 -24.01 -2.38 16.12
N LYS A 29 -24.47 -2.00 14.91
CA LYS A 29 -25.59 -2.69 14.24
C LYS A 29 -25.18 -4.04 13.66
N ASN A 30 -23.88 -4.22 13.41
CA ASN A 30 -23.31 -5.40 12.79
C ASN A 30 -22.50 -6.25 13.79
N ALA A 31 -22.42 -5.89 15.07
CA ALA A 31 -21.49 -6.49 16.02
C ALA A 31 -21.72 -7.98 16.30
N ASP A 32 -22.91 -8.53 16.07
CA ASP A 32 -23.26 -9.89 16.48
C ASP A 32 -22.90 -10.14 17.96
N GLU A 33 -21.88 -10.97 18.27
CA GLU A 33 -21.36 -11.19 19.63
C GLU A 33 -20.09 -10.39 19.96
N ASP A 34 -19.53 -9.67 18.99
CA ASP A 34 -18.31 -8.87 19.16
C ASP A 34 -18.54 -7.73 20.15
N LYS A 35 -17.59 -7.54 21.08
CA LYS A 35 -17.59 -6.44 22.05
C LYS A 35 -16.67 -5.29 21.64
N MET A 36 -15.69 -5.61 20.81
CA MET A 36 -14.65 -4.70 20.36
C MET A 36 -14.68 -4.58 18.84
N VAL A 37 -14.26 -3.43 18.33
CA VAL A 37 -14.10 -3.20 16.90
C VAL A 37 -12.81 -2.44 16.63
N ASN A 38 -12.07 -2.87 15.60
CA ASN A 38 -10.92 -2.11 15.11
C ASN A 38 -11.40 -1.07 14.12
N ILE A 39 -11.07 0.19 14.33
CA ILE A 39 -11.38 1.30 13.40
C ILE A 39 -10.08 1.98 13.03
N GLY A 40 -9.87 2.17 11.73
CA GLY A 40 -8.76 2.99 11.25
C GLY A 40 -9.11 3.81 10.03
N ARG A 41 -8.13 4.55 9.55
CA ARG A 41 -8.26 5.45 8.42
C ARG A 41 -7.89 4.70 7.14
N GLU A 42 -8.72 4.84 6.12
CA GLU A 42 -8.38 4.39 4.78
C GLU A 42 -7.30 5.30 4.20
N ASP A 43 -6.22 4.70 3.74
CA ASP A 43 -5.17 5.33 2.94
C ASP A 43 -4.89 4.52 1.66
N VAL A 44 -4.18 5.12 0.72
CA VAL A 44 -3.87 4.54 -0.59
C VAL A 44 -2.36 4.46 -0.79
N PHE A 45 -1.87 3.24 -0.95
CA PHE A 45 -0.50 3.01 -1.36
C PHE A 45 -0.44 2.92 -2.88
N GLU A 46 0.00 4.01 -3.52
CA GLU A 46 0.23 4.05 -4.97
C GLU A 46 1.52 3.33 -5.34
N PHE A 47 1.44 2.38 -6.25
CA PHE A 47 2.60 1.63 -6.71
C PHE A 47 3.55 2.55 -7.49
N ARG A 48 4.84 2.23 -7.35
CA ARG A 48 5.97 2.92 -7.98
C ARG A 48 7.00 1.88 -8.39
N VAL A 49 7.74 2.19 -9.45
CA VAL A 49 8.89 1.40 -9.87
C VAL A 49 10.14 2.09 -9.35
N ASP A 50 10.97 1.34 -8.63
CA ASP A 50 12.27 1.79 -8.14
C ASP A 50 13.30 1.66 -9.27
N GLY A 51 13.81 2.81 -9.74
CA GLY A 51 14.82 2.86 -10.79
C GLY A 51 16.13 2.20 -10.38
N GLN A 52 16.52 2.27 -9.10
CA GLN A 52 17.74 1.62 -8.63
C GLN A 52 17.61 0.10 -8.70
N ALA A 53 16.49 -0.44 -8.22
CA ALA A 53 16.24 -1.88 -8.26
C ALA A 53 16.21 -2.44 -9.70
N VAL A 54 15.71 -1.67 -10.67
CA VAL A 54 15.75 -2.06 -12.09
C VAL A 54 17.18 -2.10 -12.63
N LEU A 55 18.00 -1.15 -12.22
CA LEU A 55 19.40 -1.11 -12.62
C LEU A 55 20.21 -2.23 -11.98
N ASP A 56 19.98 -2.52 -10.70
CA ASP A 56 20.59 -3.65 -9.98
C ASP A 56 20.22 -4.98 -10.66
N GLN A 57 18.95 -5.16 -11.07
CA GLN A 57 18.52 -6.35 -11.79
C GLN A 57 19.23 -6.50 -13.15
N ILE A 58 19.51 -5.40 -13.86
CA ILE A 58 20.26 -5.45 -15.12
C ILE A 58 21.72 -5.88 -14.87
N ASP A 59 22.33 -5.42 -13.78
CA ASP A 59 23.67 -5.84 -13.38
C ASP A 59 23.71 -7.34 -13.07
N ASP A 60 22.73 -7.83 -12.30
CA ASP A 60 22.56 -9.26 -12.01
C ASP A 60 22.37 -10.09 -13.31
N ASP A 61 21.61 -9.58 -14.28
CA ASP A 61 21.39 -10.24 -15.57
C ASP A 61 22.68 -10.30 -16.41
N ILE A 62 23.52 -9.27 -16.36
CA ILE A 62 24.84 -9.22 -17.03
C ILE A 62 25.78 -10.27 -16.41
N ASP A 63 25.83 -10.32 -15.08
CA ASP A 63 26.61 -11.28 -14.32
C ASP A 63 26.16 -12.72 -14.61
N ALA A 64 24.86 -12.95 -14.69
CA ALA A 64 24.28 -14.26 -15.00
C ALA A 64 24.68 -14.79 -16.38
N GLU A 65 24.87 -13.90 -17.35
CA GLU A 65 25.37 -14.22 -18.70
C GLU A 65 26.91 -14.44 -18.73
N GLY A 66 27.59 -14.27 -17.60
CA GLY A 66 29.05 -14.41 -17.49
C GLY A 66 29.81 -13.32 -18.24
N ILE A 67 29.18 -12.16 -18.45
CA ILE A 67 29.80 -11.02 -19.10
C ILE A 67 30.60 -10.27 -18.04
N GLU A 68 31.92 -10.44 -18.03
CA GLU A 68 32.81 -9.75 -17.09
C GLU A 68 32.97 -8.27 -17.47
N VAL A 69 31.96 -7.46 -17.16
CA VAL A 69 31.99 -6.00 -17.32
C VAL A 69 31.51 -5.33 -16.05
N ASP A 70 32.24 -4.31 -15.63
CA ASP A 70 31.83 -3.42 -14.53
C ASP A 70 30.83 -2.36 -15.04
N PHE A 71 29.81 -2.81 -15.78
CA PHE A 71 28.97 -1.93 -16.61
C PHE A 71 28.24 -0.91 -15.74
N PHE A 72 27.59 -1.34 -14.67
CA PHE A 72 26.80 -0.44 -13.85
C PHE A 72 27.66 0.51 -13.00
N TRP A 73 28.76 0.03 -12.42
CA TRP A 73 29.70 0.86 -11.67
C TRP A 73 30.49 1.85 -12.55
N SER A 74 30.56 1.59 -13.86
CA SER A 74 31.11 2.55 -14.83
C SER A 74 30.17 3.73 -15.11
N LEU A 75 28.86 3.54 -14.89
CA LEU A 75 27.85 4.58 -14.99
C LEU A 75 27.76 5.27 -13.63
N ASN A 76 28.53 6.33 -13.42
CA ASN A 76 28.40 7.19 -12.24
C ASN A 76 27.10 8.02 -12.32
N ILE A 77 25.95 7.36 -12.18
CA ILE A 77 24.62 7.97 -12.31
C ILE A 77 24.34 8.79 -11.05
N PRO A 78 24.12 10.11 -11.18
CA PRO A 78 23.72 10.92 -10.03
C PRO A 78 22.36 10.49 -9.48
N LYS A 79 22.12 10.73 -8.19
CA LYS A 79 20.83 10.46 -7.52
C LYS A 79 19.63 11.01 -8.31
N ASP A 80 19.73 12.23 -8.81
CA ASP A 80 18.66 12.87 -9.60
C ASP A 80 18.35 12.10 -10.90
N GLY A 81 19.33 11.43 -11.49
CA GLY A 81 19.13 10.55 -12.65
C GLY A 81 18.37 9.28 -12.30
N ILE A 82 18.64 8.69 -11.13
CA ILE A 82 17.90 7.53 -10.62
C ILE A 82 16.46 7.91 -10.28
N GLU A 83 16.25 9.09 -9.70
CA GLU A 83 14.91 9.62 -9.41
C GLU A 83 14.12 9.89 -10.70
N ASP A 84 14.75 10.45 -11.74
CA ASP A 84 14.12 10.64 -13.06
C ASP A 84 13.73 9.31 -13.71
N LEU A 85 14.62 8.31 -13.69
CA LEU A 85 14.33 6.96 -14.18
C LEU A 85 13.14 6.35 -13.42
N SER A 86 13.11 6.45 -12.10
CA SER A 86 12.01 5.97 -11.27
C SER A 86 10.67 6.62 -11.65
N ALA A 87 10.68 7.93 -11.92
CA ALA A 87 9.48 8.67 -12.35
C ALA A 87 8.99 8.22 -13.73
N MET A 88 9.90 8.05 -14.70
CA MET A 88 9.59 7.57 -16.04
C MET A 88 9.00 6.15 -16.01
N LEU A 89 9.67 5.22 -15.32
CA LEU A 89 9.22 3.83 -15.21
C LEU A 89 7.89 3.73 -14.47
N THR A 90 7.71 4.50 -13.39
CA THR A 90 6.42 4.55 -12.67
C THR A 90 5.29 5.03 -13.58
N LYS A 91 5.54 6.04 -14.43
CA LYS A 91 4.54 6.51 -15.40
C LYS A 91 4.20 5.42 -16.41
N THR A 92 5.20 4.80 -17.01
CA THR A 92 5.00 3.70 -17.98
C THR A 92 4.27 2.51 -17.37
N PHE A 93 4.63 2.12 -16.14
CA PHE A 93 3.94 1.07 -15.39
C PHE A 93 2.45 1.38 -15.22
N ARG A 94 2.11 2.62 -14.83
CA ARG A 94 0.71 3.02 -14.64
C ARG A 94 -0.08 3.01 -15.96
N GLU A 95 0.51 3.53 -17.04
CA GLU A 95 -0.12 3.48 -18.37
C GLU A 95 -0.37 2.04 -18.83
N TRP A 96 0.59 1.13 -18.58
CA TRP A 96 0.43 -0.30 -18.85
C TRP A 96 -0.65 -0.92 -17.97
N ALA A 97 -0.65 -0.65 -16.66
CA ALA A 97 -1.63 -1.19 -15.72
C ALA A 97 -3.06 -0.74 -16.09
N ASP A 98 -3.25 0.55 -16.37
CA ASP A 98 -4.54 1.11 -16.79
C ASP A 98 -5.02 0.48 -18.11
N LYS A 99 -4.12 0.29 -19.08
CA LYS A 99 -4.45 -0.35 -20.37
C LYS A 99 -4.92 -1.80 -20.22
N HIS A 100 -4.36 -2.52 -19.25
CA HIS A 100 -4.62 -3.95 -19.07
C HIS A 100 -5.57 -4.27 -17.91
N GLY A 101 -6.04 -3.26 -17.18
CA GLY A 101 -6.93 -3.45 -16.03
C GLY A 101 -6.23 -4.01 -14.79
N TYR A 102 -4.92 -3.82 -14.68
CA TYR A 102 -4.16 -4.23 -13.49
C TYR A 102 -4.21 -3.16 -12.40
N ALA A 103 -4.07 -3.60 -11.14
CA ALA A 103 -4.00 -2.69 -10.01
C ALA A 103 -2.72 -1.84 -10.07
N ARG A 104 -2.85 -0.54 -9.81
CA ARG A 104 -1.73 0.40 -9.65
C ARG A 104 -1.63 1.00 -8.25
N HIS A 105 -2.50 0.56 -7.35
CA HIS A 105 -2.52 0.95 -5.96
C HIS A 105 -3.24 -0.10 -5.13
N ILE A 106 -3.05 -0.06 -3.81
CA ILE A 106 -3.89 -0.77 -2.84
C ILE A 106 -4.45 0.21 -1.83
N LYS A 107 -5.63 -0.11 -1.31
CA LYS A 107 -6.21 0.57 -0.15
C LYS A 107 -5.81 -0.19 1.09
N TYR A 108 -5.48 0.52 2.17
CA TYR A 108 -5.10 -0.10 3.42
C TYR A 108 -5.59 0.72 4.63
N CYS A 109 -5.63 0.08 5.79
CA CYS A 109 -5.95 0.72 7.07
C CYS A 109 -4.67 1.28 7.69
N THR A 110 -4.69 2.55 8.06
CA THR A 110 -3.71 3.20 8.93
C THR A 110 -4.36 3.61 10.24
N ASP A 111 -3.52 3.88 11.25
CA ASP A 111 -3.97 4.37 12.56
C ASP A 111 -5.09 3.53 13.19
N CYS A 112 -5.07 2.22 12.94
CA CYS A 112 -6.13 1.33 13.40
C CYS A 112 -6.06 1.23 14.93
N LYS A 113 -7.19 1.46 15.59
CA LYS A 113 -7.35 1.38 17.05
C LYS A 113 -8.55 0.52 17.39
N GLU A 114 -8.46 -0.19 18.50
CA GLU A 114 -9.58 -0.95 19.04
C GLU A 114 -10.49 -0.02 19.86
N TYR A 115 -11.79 -0.20 19.70
CA TYR A 115 -12.83 0.54 20.41
C TYR A 115 -13.80 -0.42 21.07
N ASP A 116 -14.20 -0.11 22.29
CA ASP A 116 -15.31 -0.79 22.97
C ASP A 116 -16.63 -0.33 22.35
N LEU A 117 -17.44 -1.28 21.89
CA LEU A 117 -18.71 -0.97 21.21
C LEU A 117 -19.77 -0.41 22.17
N THR A 118 -19.68 -0.73 23.46
CA THR A 118 -20.62 -0.27 24.50
C THR A 118 -20.35 1.18 24.84
N THR A 119 -19.09 1.52 25.11
CA THR A 119 -18.71 2.87 25.55
C THR A 119 -18.42 3.79 24.36
N GLY A 120 -17.95 3.24 23.24
CA GLY A 120 -17.43 3.99 22.09
C GLY A 120 -16.03 4.56 22.32
N GLU A 121 -15.38 4.22 23.43
CA GLU A 121 -14.05 4.71 23.79
C GLU A 121 -12.96 3.77 23.26
N PRO A 122 -11.78 4.31 22.90
CA PRO A 122 -10.64 3.48 22.52
C PRO A 122 -10.10 2.68 23.72
N VAL A 123 -9.64 1.45 23.46
CA VAL A 123 -9.00 0.56 24.44
C VAL A 123 -7.51 0.88 24.62
#